data_AF-A0A7S0BDV8-F1
#
_entry.id   AF-A0A7S0BDV8-F1
#
_cell.length_a   1.000
_cell.length_b   1.000
_cell.length_c   1.000
_cell.angle_alpha   90.00
_cell.angle_beta   90.00
_cell.angle_gamma   90.00
#
_symmetry.space_group_name_H-M   'P 1'
#
loop_
_entity.id
_entity.type
_entity.pdbx_description
1 polymer ?
#
loop_
_entity_poly.entity_id
_entity_poly.type
_entity_poly.pdbx_seq_one_letter_code
_entity_poly.pdbx_strand_id
1 'polypeptide(L)'
;MALQDPVYRMEPPGVKLFEALHKMVVGIVRGVQEAENPGKAFETFWSKNGVEPVMMWMKEQRQRMHHNQISSPESFVDIDVGTDPLAAGSGLSLQDEDVKLAIVTTASLPWMTGTAVNPLLRAAYLSRLKKQVTLLVPWLSPSDQMEVHPDGKVFESPKEQEAYVRKWLKNRVGFESDFKLRFYPGYYEREKGSIFAFGDITEY
;
A
#
# COMPACT_ATOMS: atom_id res chain seq x y z
N MET A 1 36.45 -22.29 36.05
CA MET A 1 35.05 -22.74 36.11
C MET A 1 34.24 -21.74 35.29
N ALA A 2 34.08 -22.03 34.01
CA ALA A 2 33.33 -21.21 33.06
C ALA A 2 31.96 -21.88 32.89
N LEU A 3 30.88 -21.17 33.20
CA LEU A 3 29.53 -21.62 32.91
C LEU A 3 29.17 -21.11 31.52
N GLN A 4 29.11 -22.05 30.57
CA GLN A 4 28.47 -21.90 29.27
C GLN A 4 26.96 -22.04 29.47
N ASP A 5 26.18 -21.10 28.95
CA ASP A 5 24.87 -21.38 28.39
C ASP A 5 24.63 -20.48 27.16
N PRO A 6 24.11 -21.02 26.04
CA PRO A 6 24.02 -20.31 24.78
C PRO A 6 22.76 -19.45 24.73
N VAL A 7 22.93 -18.13 24.63
CA VAL A 7 21.86 -17.23 24.17
C VAL A 7 21.50 -17.65 22.75
N TYR A 8 20.34 -18.28 22.60
CA TYR A 8 19.68 -18.57 21.33
C TYR A 8 19.64 -17.27 20.49
N ARG A 9 20.58 -17.14 19.56
CA ARG A 9 20.48 -16.19 18.45
C ARG A 9 19.46 -16.76 17.47
N MET A 10 18.17 -16.57 17.77
CA MET A 10 17.11 -16.74 16.78
C MET A 10 17.13 -15.51 15.88
N GLU A 11 17.55 -15.66 14.62
CA GLU A 11 17.18 -14.66 13.62
C GLU A 11 15.66 -14.59 13.54
N PRO A 12 15.05 -13.39 13.54
CA PRO A 12 13.59 -13.27 13.49
C PRO A 12 13.07 -13.95 12.20
N PRO A 13 12.16 -14.94 12.31
CA PRO A 13 11.60 -15.63 11.15
C PRO A 13 10.62 -14.69 10.47
N GLY A 14 11.16 -13.86 9.59
CA GLY A 14 10.40 -12.85 8.86
C GLY A 14 11.23 -12.20 7.77
N VAL A 15 12.54 -12.03 8.01
CA VAL A 15 13.44 -11.41 7.03
C VAL A 15 13.60 -12.29 5.79
N LYS A 16 13.79 -13.61 5.95
CA LYS A 16 13.94 -14.52 4.80
C LYS A 16 12.66 -14.67 3.98
N LEU A 17 11.49 -14.61 4.62
CA LEU A 17 10.20 -14.65 3.93
C LEU A 17 9.92 -13.32 3.22
N PHE A 18 10.22 -12.19 3.87
CA PHE A 18 10.07 -10.86 3.28
C PHE A 18 11.05 -10.63 2.13
N GLU A 19 12.29 -11.10 2.24
CA GLU A 19 13.26 -11.11 1.15
C GLU A 19 12.83 -12.03 0.00
N ALA A 20 12.27 -13.20 0.29
CA ALA A 20 11.75 -14.10 -0.74
C ALA A 20 10.53 -13.48 -1.44
N LEU A 21 9.63 -12.84 -0.70
CA LEU A 21 8.46 -12.14 -1.25
C LEU A 21 8.89 -10.90 -2.05
N HIS A 22 9.88 -10.16 -1.57
CA HIS A 22 10.43 -8.99 -2.25
C HIS A 22 11.15 -9.40 -3.54
N LYS A 23 12.00 -10.43 -3.50
CA LYS A 23 12.66 -11.00 -4.69
C LYS A 23 11.64 -11.55 -5.70
N MET A 24 10.55 -12.15 -5.23
CA MET A 24 9.44 -12.62 -6.06
C MET A 24 8.69 -11.44 -6.69
N VAL A 25 8.32 -10.41 -5.92
CA VAL A 25 7.62 -9.21 -6.41
C VAL A 25 8.50 -8.41 -7.38
N VAL A 26 9.78 -8.22 -7.07
CA VAL A 26 10.75 -7.56 -7.97
C VAL A 26 10.97 -8.37 -9.24
N GLY A 27 11.05 -9.70 -9.15
CA GLY A 27 11.15 -10.58 -10.31
C GLY A 27 9.90 -10.53 -11.21
N ILE A 28 8.71 -10.40 -10.61
CA ILE A 28 7.45 -10.20 -11.35
C ILE A 28 7.45 -8.84 -12.05
N VAL A 29 7.81 -7.76 -11.34
CA VAL A 29 7.83 -6.41 -11.91
C VAL A 29 8.79 -6.35 -13.10
N ARG A 30 9.98 -6.92 -12.95
CA ARG A 30 10.99 -6.97 -14.01
C ARG A 30 10.54 -7.84 -15.20
N GLY A 31 10.01 -9.03 -14.94
CA GLY A 31 9.52 -9.92 -15.99
C GLY A 31 8.27 -9.40 -16.72
N VAL A 32 7.45 -8.57 -16.07
CA VAL A 32 6.30 -7.87 -16.69
C VAL A 32 6.75 -6.65 -17.49
N GLN A 33 7.80 -5.94 -17.05
CA GLN A 33 8.40 -4.81 -17.76
C GLN A 33 9.16 -5.22 -19.03
N GLU A 34 9.81 -6.39 -19.01
CA GLU A 34 10.60 -6.90 -20.14
C GLU A 34 9.76 -7.69 -21.16
N ALA A 35 8.46 -7.91 -20.91
CA ALA A 35 7.59 -8.70 -21.77
C ALA A 35 6.95 -7.87 -22.90
N GLU A 36 6.93 -8.41 -24.13
CA GLU A 36 6.24 -7.82 -25.30
C GLU A 36 4.75 -7.52 -25.03
N ASN A 37 4.12 -8.24 -24.10
CA ASN A 37 2.76 -7.96 -23.64
C ASN A 37 2.66 -8.08 -22.11
N PRO A 38 2.82 -6.97 -21.38
CA PRO A 38 2.87 -6.94 -19.91
C PRO A 38 1.60 -7.48 -19.25
N GLY A 39 0.43 -7.19 -19.85
CA GLY A 39 -0.87 -7.67 -19.35
C GLY A 39 -1.01 -9.19 -19.41
N LYS A 40 -0.60 -9.78 -20.54
CA LYS A 40 -0.62 -11.24 -20.73
C LYS A 40 0.44 -11.96 -19.88
N ALA A 41 1.60 -11.33 -19.68
CA ALA A 41 2.64 -11.84 -18.78
C ALA A 41 2.19 -11.85 -17.31
N PHE A 42 1.49 -10.79 -16.88
CA PHE A 42 0.88 -10.70 -15.55
C PHE A 42 -0.18 -11.80 -15.36
N GLU A 43 -1.13 -11.97 -16.29
CA GLU A 43 -2.16 -13.02 -16.21
C GLU A 43 -1.57 -14.44 -16.22
N THR A 44 -0.57 -14.69 -17.08
CA THR A 44 0.11 -15.99 -17.17
C THR A 44 0.88 -16.32 -15.90
N PHE A 45 1.51 -15.31 -15.27
CA PHE A 45 2.20 -15.47 -13.99
C PHE A 45 1.24 -15.89 -12.86
N TRP A 46 0.10 -15.20 -12.73
CA TRP A 46 -0.92 -15.53 -11.73
C TRP A 46 -1.58 -16.88 -11.99
N SER A 47 -1.76 -17.25 -13.26
CA SER A 47 -2.29 -18.57 -13.65
C SER A 47 -1.32 -19.72 -13.36
N LYS A 48 0.00 -19.52 -13.56
CA LYS A 48 1.03 -20.55 -13.29
C LYS A 48 1.39 -20.72 -11.82
N ASN A 49 1.43 -19.63 -11.04
CA ASN A 49 1.93 -19.68 -9.65
C ASN A 49 0.80 -19.75 -8.61
N GLY A 50 -0.45 -19.59 -9.03
CA GLY A 50 -1.63 -19.72 -8.19
C GLY A 50 -1.83 -18.58 -7.19
N VAL A 51 -3.08 -18.33 -6.83
CA VAL A 51 -3.46 -17.39 -5.74
C VAL A 51 -3.37 -18.08 -4.37
N GLU A 52 -3.13 -19.39 -4.36
CA GLU A 52 -3.09 -20.25 -3.19
C GLU A 52 -2.07 -19.84 -2.12
N PRO A 53 -0.81 -19.47 -2.45
CA PRO A 53 0.17 -19.09 -1.43
C PRO A 53 -0.25 -17.84 -0.65
N VAL A 54 -0.85 -16.85 -1.34
CA VAL A 54 -1.36 -15.62 -0.73
C VAL A 54 -2.61 -15.91 0.11
N MET A 55 -3.51 -16.75 -0.41
CA MET A 55 -4.73 -17.14 0.30
C MET A 55 -4.44 -18.04 1.51
N MET A 56 -3.45 -18.92 1.43
CA MET A 56 -2.96 -19.73 2.55
C MET A 56 -2.35 -18.84 3.61
N TRP A 57 -1.50 -17.88 3.24
CA TRP A 57 -0.94 -16.91 4.17
C TRP A 57 -2.05 -16.08 4.85
N MET A 58 -3.02 -15.57 4.09
CA MET A 58 -4.17 -14.83 4.67
C MET A 58 -5.03 -15.71 5.59
N LYS A 59 -5.21 -17.01 5.28
CA LYS A 59 -5.90 -17.97 6.16
C LYS A 59 -5.09 -18.26 7.42
N GLU A 60 -3.78 -18.39 7.31
CA GLU A 60 -2.86 -18.60 8.44
C GLU A 60 -2.85 -17.39 9.38
N GLN A 61 -2.82 -16.16 8.83
CA GLN A 61 -2.95 -14.93 9.63
C GLN A 61 -4.32 -14.86 10.33
N ARG A 62 -5.40 -15.25 9.64
CA ARG A 62 -6.75 -15.32 10.23
C ARG A 62 -6.82 -16.36 11.37
N GLN A 63 -6.21 -17.52 11.22
CA GLN A 63 -6.16 -18.54 12.28
C GLN A 63 -5.31 -18.10 13.48
N ARG A 64 -4.19 -17.40 13.25
CA ARG A 64 -3.37 -16.81 14.33
C ARG A 64 -4.14 -15.75 15.13
N MET A 65 -5.05 -15.01 14.49
CA MET A 65 -5.92 -14.08 15.19
C MET A 65 -7.02 -14.77 16.02
N HIS A 66 -7.49 -15.95 15.61
CA HIS A 66 -8.49 -16.73 16.37
C HIS A 66 -7.88 -17.58 17.49
N HIS A 67 -6.60 -17.99 17.38
CA HIS A 67 -5.91 -18.80 18.39
C HIS A 67 -5.33 -17.97 19.55
N ASN A 68 -5.42 -16.63 19.48
CA ASN A 68 -4.91 -15.71 20.48
C ASN A 68 -6.05 -15.01 21.26
N GLN A 69 -7.08 -15.77 21.65
CA GLN A 69 -7.87 -15.38 22.83
C GLN A 69 -6.97 -15.58 24.06
N ILE A 70 -6.42 -14.47 24.54
CA ILE A 70 -5.55 -14.41 25.71
C ILE A 70 -6.34 -14.86 26.95
N SER A 71 -5.94 -16.00 27.52
CA SER A 71 -6.29 -16.42 28.86
C SER A 71 -5.29 -15.82 29.88
N SER A 72 -5.82 -14.95 30.74
CA SER A 72 -5.25 -14.43 32.00
C SER A 72 -4.04 -13.47 31.93
N PRO A 73 -3.88 -12.57 32.93
CA PRO A 73 -3.28 -11.27 32.72
C PRO A 73 -2.07 -11.05 33.63
N GLU A 74 -0.88 -11.57 33.33
CA GLU A 74 0.35 -11.11 34.01
C GLU A 74 1.55 -11.08 33.06
N SER A 75 2.30 -9.97 33.13
CA SER A 75 3.54 -9.63 32.40
C SER A 75 3.41 -9.05 30.98
N PHE A 76 2.67 -7.95 30.85
CA PHE A 76 3.12 -6.87 29.96
C PHE A 76 4.02 -5.94 30.79
N VAL A 77 5.23 -5.70 30.31
CA VAL A 77 6.07 -4.62 30.82
C VAL A 77 5.44 -3.33 30.31
N ASP A 78 4.89 -2.52 31.21
CA ASP A 78 4.39 -1.19 30.89
C ASP A 78 5.54 -0.36 30.33
N ILE A 79 5.51 -0.15 29.02
CA ILE A 79 6.22 0.97 28.42
C ILE A 79 5.44 2.19 28.89
N ASP A 80 6.03 2.97 29.80
CA ASP A 80 5.53 4.29 30.16
C ASP A 80 5.65 5.19 28.92
N VAL A 81 4.66 5.08 28.04
CA VAL A 81 4.39 6.04 26.98
C VAL A 81 3.81 7.24 27.71
N GLY A 82 4.72 8.09 28.19
CA GLY A 82 4.36 9.34 28.84
C GLY A 82 3.21 10.01 28.09
N THR A 83 2.16 10.32 28.84
CA THR A 83 0.84 10.80 28.40
C THR A 83 0.90 11.55 27.07
N ASP A 84 0.55 10.85 25.98
CA ASP A 84 0.36 11.46 24.67
C ASP A 84 -0.83 12.44 24.77
N PRO A 85 -0.63 13.75 24.57
CA PRO A 85 -1.71 14.72 24.58
C PRO A 85 -2.78 14.46 23.50
N LEU A 86 -2.48 13.61 22.50
CA LEU A 86 -3.41 13.19 21.45
C LEU A 86 -4.26 11.98 21.83
N ALA A 87 -3.95 11.28 22.93
CA ALA A 87 -4.75 10.15 23.39
C ALA A 87 -6.05 10.59 24.10
N ALA A 88 -6.19 11.88 24.42
CA ALA A 88 -7.40 12.48 24.97
C ALA A 88 -8.38 12.86 23.86
N GLY A 89 -9.13 11.87 23.36
CA GLY A 89 -10.26 12.05 22.43
C GLY A 89 -9.92 11.62 21.01
N SER A 90 -10.48 10.51 20.54
CA SER A 90 -11.79 10.61 19.90
C SER A 90 -12.49 9.26 19.86
N GLY A 91 -13.74 9.19 20.32
CA GLY A 91 -14.63 8.04 20.11
C GLY A 91 -15.09 7.89 18.66
N LEU A 92 -14.18 8.03 17.69
CA LEU A 92 -14.43 7.93 16.25
C LEU A 92 -14.51 6.45 15.86
N SER A 93 -15.72 6.00 15.53
CA SER A 93 -15.95 4.70 14.93
C SER A 93 -15.94 4.83 13.41
N LEU A 94 -15.34 3.87 12.70
CA LEU A 94 -15.47 3.78 11.24
C LEU A 94 -16.93 3.57 10.78
N GLN A 95 -17.81 3.24 11.72
CA GLN A 95 -19.26 3.14 11.47
C GLN A 95 -19.91 4.52 11.39
N ASP A 96 -19.33 5.55 12.00
CA ASP A 96 -19.93 6.89 11.99
C ASP A 96 -19.92 7.44 10.54
N GLU A 97 -21.01 8.06 10.14
CA GLU A 97 -21.19 8.59 8.78
C GLU A 97 -20.38 9.88 8.55
N ASP A 98 -20.02 10.58 9.64
CA ASP A 98 -19.30 11.86 9.60
C ASP A 98 -17.77 11.72 9.59
N VAL A 99 -17.24 10.49 9.66
CA VAL A 99 -15.79 10.27 9.61
C VAL A 99 -15.25 10.63 8.23
N LYS A 100 -14.30 11.57 8.23
CA LYS A 100 -13.49 11.90 7.05
C LYS A 100 -12.26 11.01 7.01
N LEU A 101 -12.11 10.26 5.94
CA LEU A 101 -11.00 9.33 5.74
C LEU A 101 -10.00 9.93 4.75
N ALA A 102 -8.75 10.08 5.20
CA ALA A 102 -7.63 10.40 4.32
C ALA A 102 -6.83 9.12 4.05
N ILE A 103 -6.67 8.78 2.78
CA ILE A 103 -5.79 7.70 2.32
C ILE A 103 -4.62 8.36 1.63
N VAL A 104 -3.43 8.22 2.20
CA VAL A 104 -2.18 8.74 1.61
C VAL A 104 -1.40 7.56 1.04
N THR A 105 -0.86 7.73 -0.17
CA THR A 105 -0.02 6.71 -0.80
C THR A 105 1.16 7.33 -1.52
N THR A 106 2.26 6.59 -1.61
CA THR A 106 3.49 6.98 -2.30
C THR A 106 3.53 6.61 -3.78
N ALA A 107 2.46 6.07 -4.36
CA ALA A 107 2.40 5.79 -5.79
C ALA A 107 1.01 6.06 -6.35
N SER A 108 0.93 6.37 -7.64
CA SER A 108 -0.31 6.69 -8.33
C SER A 108 -0.34 6.12 -9.73
N LEU A 109 -1.54 5.98 -10.29
CA LEU A 109 -1.67 5.58 -11.70
C LEU A 109 -1.04 6.65 -12.60
N PRO A 110 -0.33 6.24 -13.65
CA PRO A 110 -0.38 4.95 -14.34
C PRO A 110 0.71 3.98 -13.87
N TRP A 111 1.44 4.25 -12.79
CA TRP A 111 2.41 3.30 -12.28
C TRP A 111 1.68 2.13 -11.62
N MET A 112 1.52 1.05 -12.38
CA MET A 112 0.65 -0.10 -12.07
C MET A 112 1.19 -1.00 -10.93
N THR A 113 1.46 -0.42 -9.77
CA THR A 113 1.93 -1.12 -8.57
C THR A 113 0.80 -1.37 -7.58
N GLY A 114 0.99 -2.33 -6.67
CA GLY A 114 0.05 -2.52 -5.55
C GLY A 114 -0.13 -1.25 -4.71
N THR A 115 0.92 -0.46 -4.52
CA THR A 115 0.92 0.81 -3.79
C THR A 115 0.07 1.88 -4.48
N ALA A 116 -0.03 1.89 -5.81
CA ALA A 116 -0.92 2.80 -6.52
C ALA A 116 -2.36 2.26 -6.59
N VAL A 117 -2.53 1.00 -6.97
CA VAL A 117 -3.83 0.41 -7.30
C VAL A 117 -4.67 0.13 -6.05
N ASN A 118 -4.08 -0.39 -4.97
CA ASN A 118 -4.84 -0.80 -3.80
C ASN A 118 -5.46 0.41 -3.05
N PRO A 119 -4.73 1.50 -2.76
CA PRO A 119 -5.33 2.71 -2.18
C PRO A 119 -6.43 3.30 -3.06
N LEU A 120 -6.25 3.31 -4.39
CA LEU A 120 -7.27 3.78 -5.33
C LEU A 120 -8.56 2.96 -5.25
N LEU A 121 -8.46 1.63 -5.27
CA LEU A 121 -9.62 0.76 -5.14
C LEU A 121 -10.26 0.90 -3.75
N ARG A 122 -9.48 0.98 -2.68
CA ARG A 122 -10.01 1.21 -1.32
C ARG A 122 -10.80 2.51 -1.24
N ALA A 123 -10.26 3.60 -1.79
CA ALA A 123 -10.97 4.88 -1.84
C ALA A 123 -12.29 4.77 -2.61
N ALA A 124 -12.27 4.10 -3.76
CA ALA A 124 -13.46 3.87 -4.57
C ALA A 124 -14.55 3.09 -3.81
N TYR A 125 -14.20 1.97 -3.19
CA TYR A 125 -15.16 1.15 -2.45
C TYR A 125 -15.65 1.80 -1.16
N LEU A 126 -14.81 2.56 -0.46
CA LEU A 126 -15.25 3.35 0.71
C LEU A 126 -16.21 4.46 0.31
N SER A 127 -15.97 5.14 -0.82
CA SER A 127 -16.92 6.14 -1.34
C SER A 127 -18.27 5.54 -1.72
N ARG A 128 -18.28 4.29 -2.21
CA ARG A 128 -19.51 3.55 -2.49
C ARG A 128 -20.31 3.25 -1.22
N LEU A 129 -19.64 3.11 -0.07
CA LEU A 129 -20.25 3.03 1.25
C LEU A 129 -20.60 4.41 1.84
N LYS A 130 -20.66 5.46 1.02
CA LYS A 130 -21.02 6.84 1.39
C LYS A 130 -20.08 7.51 2.40
N LYS A 131 -18.89 6.95 2.63
CA LYS A 131 -17.86 7.57 3.46
C LYS A 131 -17.22 8.76 2.73
N GLN A 132 -16.88 9.81 3.48
CA GLN A 132 -16.17 10.98 2.97
C GLN A 132 -14.68 10.66 2.83
N VAL A 133 -14.23 10.34 1.61
CA VAL A 133 -12.85 9.91 1.35
C VAL A 133 -12.08 10.96 0.57
N THR A 134 -10.84 11.21 1.01
CA THR A 134 -9.81 11.90 0.23
C THR A 134 -8.65 10.94 -0.02
N LEU A 135 -8.31 10.71 -1.28
CA LEU A 135 -7.13 9.99 -1.71
C LEU A 135 -6.06 11.01 -2.08
N LEU A 136 -4.94 10.99 -1.38
CA LEU A 136 -3.80 11.86 -1.58
C LEU A 136 -2.65 11.07 -2.23
N VAL A 137 -2.22 11.51 -3.41
CA VAL A 137 -1.26 10.82 -4.28
C VAL A 137 -0.10 11.73 -4.69
N PRO A 138 1.08 11.20 -5.05
CA PRO A 138 2.18 12.04 -5.51
C PRO A 138 1.90 12.62 -6.91
N TRP A 139 2.26 13.89 -7.08
CA TRP A 139 2.48 14.54 -8.37
C TRP A 139 3.98 14.62 -8.63
N LEU A 140 4.41 14.12 -9.79
CA LEU A 140 5.81 13.98 -10.16
C LEU A 140 6.18 14.96 -11.27
N SER A 141 7.46 15.34 -11.31
CA SER A 141 8.03 16.08 -12.43
C SER A 141 7.92 15.28 -13.74
N PRO A 142 7.87 15.92 -14.92
CA PRO A 142 7.85 15.20 -16.19
C PRO A 142 8.99 14.19 -16.37
N SER A 143 10.19 14.49 -15.85
CA SER A 143 11.33 13.54 -15.88
C SER A 143 11.04 12.28 -15.07
N ASP A 144 10.51 12.44 -13.86
CA ASP A 144 10.23 11.32 -12.96
C ASP A 144 9.04 10.51 -13.45
N GLN A 145 8.05 11.16 -14.08
CA GLN A 145 6.95 10.49 -14.76
C GLN A 145 7.46 9.57 -15.87
N MET A 146 8.40 10.03 -16.71
CA MET A 146 8.98 9.20 -17.78
C MET A 146 9.70 7.96 -17.25
N GLU A 147 10.25 8.02 -16.03
CA GLU A 147 10.96 6.90 -15.40
C GLU A 147 10.01 5.82 -14.86
N VAL A 148 8.86 6.24 -14.29
CA VAL A 148 7.99 5.32 -13.54
C VAL A 148 6.71 4.95 -14.28
N HIS A 149 6.24 5.79 -15.20
CA HIS A 149 5.03 5.53 -15.95
C HIS A 149 5.31 4.58 -17.12
N PRO A 150 4.42 3.62 -17.38
CA PRO A 150 4.56 2.74 -18.54
C PRO A 150 4.54 3.55 -19.84
N ASP A 151 5.25 3.04 -20.85
CA ASP A 151 5.30 3.57 -22.21
C ASP A 151 5.72 5.05 -22.30
N GLY A 152 6.46 5.56 -21.31
CA GLY A 152 6.91 6.95 -21.27
C GLY A 152 5.76 7.95 -21.14
N LYS A 153 4.62 7.53 -20.58
CA LYS A 153 3.45 8.39 -20.44
C LYS A 153 3.73 9.57 -19.50
N VAL A 154 3.53 10.79 -20.00
CA VAL A 154 3.64 12.03 -19.22
C VAL A 154 2.29 12.73 -19.20
N PHE A 155 1.97 13.35 -18.07
CA PHE A 155 0.86 14.27 -17.88
C PHE A 155 1.39 15.68 -17.68
N GLU A 156 0.74 16.65 -18.31
CA GLU A 156 1.11 18.07 -18.19
C GLU A 156 0.52 18.71 -16.93
N SER A 157 -0.52 18.11 -16.35
CA SER A 157 -1.17 18.62 -15.14
C SER A 157 -1.79 17.53 -14.25
N PRO A 158 -1.94 17.77 -12.93
CA PRO A 158 -2.64 16.86 -12.04
C PRO A 158 -4.07 16.53 -12.49
N LYS A 159 -4.75 17.51 -13.12
CA LYS A 159 -6.12 17.33 -13.65
C LYS A 159 -6.18 16.30 -14.78
N GLU A 160 -5.16 16.26 -15.64
CA GLU A 160 -5.05 15.27 -16.70
C GLU A 160 -4.83 13.86 -16.13
N GLN A 161 -3.93 13.75 -15.16
CA GLN A 161 -3.69 12.49 -14.45
C GLN A 161 -4.94 12.02 -13.70
N GLU A 162 -5.67 12.91 -13.04
CA GLU A 162 -6.94 12.59 -12.40
C GLU A 162 -7.97 12.07 -13.41
N ALA A 163 -8.10 12.70 -14.58
CA ALA A 163 -9.01 12.23 -15.62
C ALA A 163 -8.64 10.81 -16.09
N TYR A 164 -7.34 10.52 -16.23
CA TYR A 164 -6.84 9.18 -16.53
C TYR A 164 -7.20 8.18 -15.42
N VAL A 165 -6.91 8.52 -14.16
CA VAL A 165 -7.20 7.68 -12.98
C VAL A 165 -8.69 7.36 -12.90
N ARG A 166 -9.56 8.37 -13.04
CA ARG A 166 -11.02 8.21 -13.00
C ARG A 166 -11.54 7.34 -14.14
N LYS A 167 -11.03 7.53 -15.36
CA LYS A 167 -11.38 6.70 -16.52
C LYS A 167 -10.97 5.24 -16.30
N TRP A 168 -9.74 5.01 -15.86
CA TRP A 168 -9.25 3.66 -15.55
C TRP A 168 -10.11 3.01 -14.47
N LEU A 169 -10.38 3.74 -13.38
CA LEU A 169 -11.14 3.25 -12.25
C LEU A 169 -12.57 2.88 -12.64
N LYS A 170 -13.29 3.76 -13.35
CA LYS A 170 -14.66 3.51 -13.84
C LYS A 170 -14.73 2.21 -14.66
N ASN A 171 -13.77 2.02 -15.56
CA ASN A 171 -13.67 0.80 -16.38
C ASN A 171 -13.34 -0.44 -15.53
N ARG A 172 -12.57 -0.26 -14.43
CA ARG A 172 -12.16 -1.37 -13.56
C ARG A 172 -13.25 -1.85 -12.62
N VAL A 173 -14.03 -0.93 -12.02
CA VAL A 173 -14.99 -1.28 -10.95
C VAL A 173 -16.45 -1.30 -11.42
N GLY A 174 -16.77 -0.71 -12.57
CA GLY A 174 -18.12 -0.73 -13.14
C GLY A 174 -19.14 0.16 -12.41
N PHE A 175 -18.69 1.09 -11.56
CA PHE A 175 -19.55 2.07 -10.89
C PHE A 175 -18.84 3.42 -10.78
N GLU A 176 -19.62 4.49 -10.55
CA GLU A 176 -19.08 5.83 -10.29
C GLU A 176 -18.65 5.95 -8.82
N SER A 177 -17.40 6.38 -8.61
CA SER A 177 -16.80 6.59 -7.29
C SER A 177 -16.72 8.08 -6.97
N ASP A 178 -17.20 8.46 -5.79
CA ASP A 178 -17.28 9.86 -5.34
C ASP A 178 -16.32 10.12 -4.17
N PHE A 179 -15.02 10.09 -4.47
CA PHE A 179 -13.96 10.52 -3.55
C PHE A 179 -13.17 11.69 -4.13
N LYS A 180 -12.55 12.46 -3.23
CA LYS A 180 -11.65 13.56 -3.59
C LYS A 180 -10.28 12.99 -3.93
N LEU A 181 -9.76 13.27 -5.11
CA LEU A 181 -8.37 12.99 -5.46
C LEU A 181 -7.56 14.28 -5.28
N ARG A 182 -6.52 14.23 -4.47
CA ARG A 182 -5.60 15.34 -4.21
C ARG A 182 -4.18 14.91 -4.52
N PHE A 183 -3.34 15.88 -4.83
CA PHE A 183 -1.96 15.65 -5.21
C PHE A 183 -1.03 16.41 -4.27
N TYR A 184 -0.01 15.72 -3.77
CA TYR A 184 1.12 16.34 -3.07
C TYR A 184 2.38 16.26 -3.95
N PRO A 185 3.31 17.21 -3.87
CA PRO A 185 4.54 17.15 -4.64
C PRO A 185 5.42 15.98 -4.19
N GLY A 186 5.91 15.19 -5.14
CA GLY A 186 6.82 14.08 -4.89
C GLY A 186 7.89 13.99 -5.98
N TYR A 187 8.92 13.18 -5.71
CA TYR A 187 9.99 12.89 -6.65
C TYR A 187 10.35 11.41 -6.63
N TYR A 188 10.85 10.91 -7.76
CA TYR A 188 11.31 9.53 -7.88
C TYR A 188 12.81 9.45 -7.56
N GLU A 189 13.16 8.65 -6.56
CA GLU A 189 14.55 8.34 -6.22
C GLU A 189 14.95 7.02 -6.88
N ARG A 190 15.71 7.12 -7.98
CA ARG A 190 16.05 5.98 -8.85
C ARG A 190 16.83 4.91 -8.11
N GLU A 191 17.77 5.27 -7.23
CA GLU A 191 18.59 4.28 -6.51
C GLU A 191 17.76 3.41 -5.56
N LYS A 192 16.66 3.97 -5.04
CA LYS A 192 15.75 3.28 -4.12
C LYS A 192 14.53 2.68 -4.82
N GLY A 193 14.37 2.94 -6.12
CA GLY A 193 13.19 2.54 -6.89
C GLY A 193 11.88 2.99 -6.24
N SER A 194 11.88 4.17 -5.61
CA SER A 194 10.79 4.62 -4.72
C SER A 194 10.48 6.10 -4.90
N ILE A 195 9.22 6.49 -4.69
CA ILE A 195 8.80 7.91 -4.64
C ILE A 195 8.81 8.39 -3.20
N PHE A 196 9.33 9.60 -3.01
CA PHE A 196 9.32 10.32 -1.73
C PHE A 196 8.47 11.59 -1.84
N ALA A 197 7.88 11.99 -0.71
CA ALA A 197 7.22 13.29 -0.61
C ALA A 197 8.24 14.42 -0.58
N PHE A 198 7.85 15.55 -1.16
CA PHE A 198 8.62 16.79 -1.12
C PHE A 198 7.88 17.80 -0.22
N GLY A 199 8.38 18.04 1.00
CA GLY A 199 7.75 18.97 1.95
C GLY A 199 6.64 18.33 2.80
N ASP A 200 5.81 19.20 3.41
CA ASP A 200 4.71 18.79 4.29
C ASP A 200 3.46 18.42 3.47
N ILE A 201 3.01 17.17 3.58
CA ILE A 201 1.86 16.65 2.85
C ILE A 201 0.52 17.07 3.44
N THR A 202 0.49 17.62 4.66
CA THR A 202 -0.75 18.01 5.35
C THR A 202 -1.36 19.31 4.83
N GLU A 203 -0.62 20.04 3.98
CA GLU A 203 -1.06 21.30 3.36
C GLU A 203 -1.96 21.10 2.11
N TYR A 204 -2.18 19.87 1.65
CA TYR A 204 -2.78 19.55 0.33
C TYR A 204 -4.14 18.84 0.36
#